data_AF-A0A938S285-F1
#
_entry.id   AF-A0A938S285-F1
#
_cell.length_a   1.000
_cell.length_b   1.000
_cell.length_c   1.000
_cell.angle_alpha   90.00
_cell.angle_beta   90.00
_cell.angle_gamma   90.00
#
_symmetry.space_group_name_H-M   'P 1'
#
loop_
_entity.id
_entity.type
_entity.pdbx_description
1 polymer ?
#
loop_
_entity_poly.entity_id
_entity_poly.type
_entity_poly.pdbx_seq_one_letter_code
_entity_poly.pdbx_strand_id
1 'polypeptide(L)'
;MRRVSPKEPEKGPMEKLIGQKVWVVQFDDEDTSVIGIVEGVHNNFIALRNDRDKDATLWVNLANVKEIEVYKVDGEGELRLLRFPEPGEKGGKN
;
A
#
# COMPACT_ATOMS: atom_id res chain seq x y z
N MET A 1 -23.42 -37.36 16.14
CA MET A 1 -23.59 -36.28 15.14
C MET A 1 -22.75 -35.10 15.59
N ARG A 2 -21.61 -34.81 14.94
CA ARG A 2 -20.79 -33.64 15.27
C ARG A 2 -21.33 -32.44 14.48
N ARG A 3 -21.83 -31.42 15.18
CA ARG A 3 -22.12 -30.10 14.59
C ARG A 3 -20.82 -29.55 14.02
N VAL A 4 -20.68 -29.53 12.71
CA VAL A 4 -19.68 -28.69 12.04
C VAL A 4 -20.24 -27.28 12.09
N SER A 5 -19.64 -26.42 12.91
CA SER A 5 -19.93 -24.98 12.83
C SER A 5 -19.53 -24.50 11.43
N PRO A 6 -20.39 -23.76 10.71
CA PRO A 6 -19.96 -23.13 9.47
C PRO A 6 -18.80 -22.18 9.82
N LYS A 7 -17.63 -22.42 9.24
CA LYS A 7 -16.54 -21.43 9.25
C LYS A 7 -17.10 -20.19 8.56
N GLU A 8 -17.23 -19.09 9.29
CA GLU A 8 -17.52 -17.80 8.69
C GLU A 8 -16.53 -17.56 7.54
N PRO A 9 -16.95 -16.95 6.41
CA PRO A 9 -16.01 -16.62 5.35
C PRO A 9 -14.97 -15.68 5.98
N GLU A 10 -13.76 -16.18 6.15
CA GLU A 10 -12.65 -15.39 6.65
C GLU A 10 -12.48 -14.24 5.67
N LYS A 11 -12.86 -13.03 6.09
CA LYS A 11 -12.69 -11.83 5.29
C LYS A 11 -11.27 -11.83 4.72
N GLY A 12 -11.16 -11.69 3.42
CA GLY A 12 -9.88 -11.78 2.73
C GLY A 12 -8.89 -10.79 3.35
N PRO A 13 -7.57 -11.07 3.33
CA PRO A 13 -6.56 -10.17 3.93
C PRO A 13 -6.66 -8.73 3.39
N MET A 14 -7.14 -8.55 2.15
CA MET A 14 -7.36 -7.25 1.51
C MET A 14 -8.54 -6.46 2.09
N GLU A 15 -9.60 -7.11 2.57
CA GLU A 15 -10.74 -6.41 3.18
C GLU A 15 -10.34 -5.70 4.48
N LYS A 16 -9.28 -6.18 5.14
CA LYS A 16 -8.71 -5.52 6.32
C LYS A 16 -8.04 -4.20 5.99
N LEU A 17 -7.68 -3.95 4.73
CA LEU A 17 -7.04 -2.72 4.29
C LEU A 17 -8.04 -1.57 4.13
N ILE A 18 -9.36 -1.85 4.04
CA ILE A 18 -10.40 -0.82 3.89
C ILE A 18 -10.30 0.20 5.05
N GLY A 19 -10.28 1.47 4.69
CA GLY A 19 -10.09 2.61 5.58
C GLY A 19 -8.63 2.93 5.91
N GLN A 20 -7.67 2.08 5.53
CA GLN A 20 -6.25 2.31 5.77
C GLN A 20 -5.63 3.07 4.60
N LYS A 21 -4.69 3.96 4.92
CA LYS A 21 -3.81 4.57 3.94
C LYS A 21 -2.73 3.57 3.56
N VAL A 22 -2.55 3.35 2.26
CA VAL A 22 -1.60 2.38 1.73
C VAL A 22 -0.73 3.02 0.65
N TRP A 23 0.48 2.50 0.52
CA TRP A 23 1.35 2.73 -0.64
C TRP A 23 1.33 1.47 -1.50
N VAL A 24 0.96 1.62 -2.77
CA VAL A 24 0.81 0.51 -3.72
C VAL A 24 1.86 0.67 -4.80
N VAL A 25 2.71 -0.34 -4.97
CA VAL A 25 3.73 -0.42 -6.01
C VAL A 25 3.22 -1.32 -7.12
N GLN A 26 3.24 -0.84 -8.36
CA GLN A 26 2.78 -1.61 -9.52
C GLN A 26 3.95 -2.11 -10.38
N PHE A 27 3.76 -3.26 -11.02
CA PHE A 27 4.62 -3.73 -12.10
C PHE A 27 4.28 -2.92 -13.36
N ASP A 28 5.08 -1.89 -13.62
CA ASP A 28 5.01 -1.09 -14.84
C ASP A 28 6.46 -0.81 -15.31
N ASP A 29 6.65 -0.42 -16.58
CA ASP A 29 7.98 -0.19 -17.17
C ASP A 29 8.82 0.84 -16.38
N GLU A 30 8.17 1.74 -15.63
CA GLU A 30 8.81 2.77 -14.80
C GLU A 30 8.62 2.57 -13.26
N ASP A 31 8.19 1.38 -12.80
CA ASP A 31 7.83 1.09 -11.40
C ASP A 31 6.95 2.21 -10.79
N THR A 32 5.73 2.38 -11.31
CA THR A 32 4.80 3.40 -10.82
C THR A 32 4.24 3.03 -9.44
N SER A 33 4.24 4.00 -8.52
CA SER A 33 3.65 3.83 -7.19
C SER A 33 2.59 4.87 -6.87
N VAL A 34 1.59 4.49 -6.09
CA VAL A 34 0.45 5.37 -5.74
C VAL A 34 0.18 5.27 -4.24
N ILE A 35 -0.22 6.38 -3.61
CA ILE A 35 -0.62 6.42 -2.21
C ILE A 35 -2.09 6.78 -2.14
N GLY A 36 -2.88 6.03 -1.37
CA GLY A 36 -4.31 6.31 -1.21
C GLY A 36 -4.91 5.60 -0.02
N ILE A 37 -6.09 6.05 0.38
CA ILE A 37 -6.94 5.39 1.38
C ILE A 37 -7.79 4.36 0.65
N VAL A 38 -7.81 3.13 1.15
CA VAL A 38 -8.60 2.06 0.54
C VAL A 38 -10.07 2.25 0.88
N GLU A 39 -10.91 2.52 -0.11
CA GLU A 39 -12.36 2.61 0.09
C GLU A 39 -13.04 1.24 -0.05
N GLY A 40 -12.48 0.37 -0.88
CA GLY A 40 -13.06 -0.95 -1.15
C GLY A 40 -12.19 -1.82 -2.04
N VAL A 41 -12.54 -3.11 -2.11
CA VAL A 41 -11.90 -4.11 -2.98
C VAL A 41 -12.99 -4.81 -3.76
N HIS A 42 -12.94 -4.71 -5.09
CA HIS A 42 -14.00 -5.23 -5.96
C HIS A 42 -13.39 -5.85 -7.22
N ASN A 43 -13.79 -7.08 -7.56
CA ASN A 43 -13.45 -7.74 -8.83
C ASN A 43 -11.94 -7.69 -9.19
N ASN A 44 -11.07 -7.93 -8.21
CA ASN A 44 -9.60 -7.84 -8.35
C ASN A 44 -9.04 -6.42 -8.52
N PHE A 45 -9.82 -5.40 -8.19
CA PHE A 45 -9.37 -4.02 -8.11
C PHE A 45 -9.42 -3.51 -6.66
N ILE A 46 -8.50 -2.60 -6.34
CA ILE A 46 -8.53 -1.80 -5.13
C ILE A 46 -8.95 -0.38 -5.48
N ALA A 47 -10.00 0.11 -4.81
CA ALA A 47 -10.49 1.47 -4.95
C ALA A 47 -9.74 2.36 -3.95
N LEU A 48 -9.02 3.34 -4.47
CA LEU A 48 -8.20 4.27 -3.72
C LEU A 48 -8.78 5.68 -3.80
N ARG A 49 -8.80 6.34 -2.66
CA ARG A 49 -9.18 7.74 -2.50
C ARG A 49 -8.00 8.55 -1.99
N ASN A 50 -7.78 9.74 -2.53
CA ASN A 50 -6.82 10.66 -1.92
C ASN A 50 -7.39 11.26 -0.64
N ASP A 51 -6.51 11.71 0.24
CA ASP A 51 -6.84 12.36 1.51
C ASP A 51 -7.81 13.58 1.36
N ARG A 52 -7.73 14.26 0.21
CA ARG A 52 -8.51 15.46 -0.10
C ARG A 52 -9.85 15.17 -0.79
N ASP A 53 -10.02 13.96 -1.29
CA ASP A 53 -11.19 13.56 -2.06
C ASP A 53 -12.25 12.96 -1.13
N LYS A 54 -13.53 13.09 -1.50
CA LYS A 54 -14.64 12.48 -0.75
C LYS A 54 -14.96 11.05 -1.17
N ASP A 55 -14.62 10.70 -2.41
CA ASP A 55 -14.92 9.41 -3.05
C ASP A 55 -13.66 8.82 -3.69
N ALA A 56 -13.66 7.51 -3.97
CA ALA A 56 -12.55 6.86 -4.65
C ALA A 56 -12.36 7.42 -6.07
N THR A 57 -11.18 7.97 -6.34
CA THR A 57 -10.84 8.58 -7.62
C THR A 57 -9.92 7.69 -8.46
N LEU A 58 -9.34 6.64 -7.87
CA LEU A 58 -8.41 5.74 -8.54
C LEU A 58 -8.77 4.28 -8.30
N TRP A 59 -8.70 3.47 -9.35
CA TRP A 59 -8.93 2.03 -9.30
C TRP A 59 -7.68 1.31 -9.80
N VAL A 60 -7.04 0.54 -8.92
CA VAL A 60 -5.79 -0.18 -9.24
C VAL A 60 -6.10 -1.66 -9.41
N ASN A 61 -5.65 -2.27 -10.51
CA ASN A 61 -5.79 -3.71 -10.74
C ASN A 61 -4.76 -4.47 -9.90
N LEU A 62 -5.23 -5.34 -9.00
CA LEU A 62 -4.35 -6.16 -8.15
C LEU A 62 -3.45 -7.10 -8.94
N ALA A 63 -3.81 -7.45 -10.18
CA ALA A 63 -2.94 -8.25 -11.05
C ALA A 63 -1.63 -7.52 -11.43
N ASN A 64 -1.65 -6.19 -11.40
CA ASN A 64 -0.49 -5.35 -11.70
C ASN A 64 0.21 -4.87 -10.43
N VAL A 65 -0.23 -5.30 -9.24
CA VAL A 65 0.35 -4.88 -7.97
C VAL A 65 1.51 -5.80 -7.60
N LYS A 66 2.66 -5.18 -7.37
CA LYS A 66 3.89 -5.81 -6.87
C LYS A 66 3.89 -5.89 -5.35
N GLU A 67 3.53 -4.79 -4.70
CA GLU A 67 3.56 -4.69 -3.25
C GLU A 67 2.50 -3.69 -2.76
N ILE A 68 1.93 -3.98 -1.58
CA ILE A 68 1.08 -3.05 -0.84
C ILE A 68 1.64 -2.91 0.56
N GLU A 69 2.01 -1.70 0.93
CA GLU A 69 2.44 -1.36 2.28
C GLU A 69 1.39 -0.50 2.96
N VAL A 70 1.00 -0.87 4.18
CA VAL A 70 0.14 -0.01 5.00
C VAL A 70 0.98 1.16 5.48
N TYR A 71 0.56 2.37 5.15
CA TYR A 71 1.19 3.59 5.61
C TYR A 71 0.88 3.76 7.10
N LYS A 72 1.75 3.19 7.94
CA LYS A 72 1.75 3.42 9.37
C LYS A 72 2.57 4.67 9.63
N VAL A 73 1.89 5.75 10.03
CA VAL A 73 2.58 6.91 10.59
C VAL A 73 3.10 6.50 11.97
N ASP A 74 4.27 5.89 12.01
CA ASP A 74 5.06 5.83 13.25
C ASP A 74 5.65 7.23 13.43
N GLY A 75 4.94 8.07 14.21
CA GLY A 75 5.29 9.45 14.49
C GLY A 75 4.77 10.44 13.45
N GLU A 76 3.65 11.13 13.74
CA GLU A 76 3.30 12.38 13.05
C GLU A 76 4.48 13.36 13.20
N GLY A 77 5.29 13.55 12.15
CA GLY A 77 6.25 14.66 12.07
C GLY A 77 7.70 14.35 11.66
N GLU A 78 8.13 13.10 11.51
CA GLU A 78 9.50 12.84 11.02
C GLU A 78 9.54 12.65 9.50
N LEU A 79 9.72 13.75 8.77
CA LEU A 79 10.20 13.73 7.39
C LEU A 79 11.62 13.14 7.35
N ARG A 80 11.72 11.81 7.27
CA ARG A 80 12.99 11.17 6.90
C ARG A 80 13.14 11.25 5.39
N LEU A 81 13.77 12.33 4.92
CA LEU A 81 14.41 12.35 3.60
C LEU A 81 15.32 11.12 3.51
N LEU A 82 14.92 10.13 2.70
CA LEU A 82 15.80 9.04 2.28
C LEU A 82 16.93 9.68 1.47
N ARG A 83 18.03 10.04 2.14
CA ARG A 83 19.26 10.42 1.44
C ARG A 83 19.79 9.14 0.80
N PHE A 84 19.72 9.09 -0.53
CA PHE A 84 20.51 8.15 -1.31
C PHE A 84 21.99 8.35 -0.92
N PRO A 85 22.74 7.31 -0.50
CA PRO A 85 24.18 7.43 -0.43
C PRO A 85 24.69 7.64 -1.85
N GLU A 86 25.29 8.81 -2.13
CA GLU A 86 26.02 8.99 -3.38
C GLU A 86 27.13 7.92 -3.45
N PRO A 87 27.25 7.19 -4.57
CA PRO A 87 28.27 6.17 -4.71
C PRO A 87 29.62 6.84 -4.99
N GLY A 88 30.62 6.61 -4.12
CA GLY A 88 32.02 6.74 -4.52
C GLY A 88 32.96 7.32 -3.47
N GLU A 89 33.62 6.42 -2.75
CA GLU A 89 34.87 6.65 -2.02
C GLU A 89 35.96 7.34 -2.87
N LYS A 90 36.70 8.26 -2.24
CA LYS A 90 38.17 8.45 -2.28
C LYS A 90 38.48 9.50 -1.21
N GLY A 91 38.91 9.16 0.00
CA GLY A 91 40.15 8.46 0.31
C GLY A 91 41.20 9.49 0.74
N GLY A 92 41.65 9.44 1.99
CA GLY A 92 42.90 10.12 2.39
C GLY A 92 42.89 10.84 3.73
N LYS A 93 43.63 10.28 4.68
CA LYS A 93 44.05 10.84 5.98
C LYS A 93 44.77 12.20 5.85
N ASN A 94 44.64 12.96 6.95
CA ASN A 94 45.56 13.97 7.51
C ASN A 94 45.77 15.28 6.75
#